data_AF-A0A844LJG6-F1
#
_entry.id   AF-A0A844LJG6-F1
#
_cell.length_a   1.000
_cell.length_b   1.000
_cell.length_c   1.000
_cell.angle_alpha   90.00
_cell.angle_beta   90.00
_cell.angle_gamma   90.00
#
_symmetry.space_group_name_H-M   'P 1'
#
loop_
_entity.id
_entity.type
_entity.pdbx_description
1 polymer ?
#
loop_
_entity_poly.entity_id
_entity_poly.type
_entity_poly.pdbx_seq_one_letter_code
_entity_poly.pdbx_strand_id
1 'polypeptide(L)'
;TRQSKAFRLFQLYDRLKHNTYKQVKETMSKSSFHRNINDLMAIGFSKDQLQNLHLDEQVPLGTVLTFDFNNQRPSDYVEPAYEGIKTGSDLLAYLKGESPAENVAPTELDEIYNALENVGMPPFYARALQAGREVRLNEHKSVSFVLWHDGTSNLVFHKPNDKNVRLAPPINPKKTDSPSGKMSFQQWSGNA
;
A
#
# COMPACT_ATOMS: atom_id res chain seq x y z
N THR A 1 42.46 -25.52 33.05
CA THR A 1 41.62 -26.45 32.25
C THR A 1 40.34 -25.74 31.87
N ARG A 2 39.78 -25.96 30.66
CA ARG A 2 38.54 -25.29 30.23
C ARG A 2 37.35 -25.59 31.15
N GLN A 3 37.33 -26.78 31.75
CA GLN A 3 36.29 -27.24 32.67
C GLN A 3 36.20 -26.42 33.97
N SER A 4 37.32 -25.95 34.52
CA SER A 4 37.30 -25.21 35.79
C SER A 4 36.67 -23.82 35.66
N LYS A 5 36.83 -23.17 34.50
CA LYS A 5 36.18 -21.87 34.21
C LYS A 5 34.67 -22.05 34.08
N ALA A 6 34.22 -23.05 33.31
CA ALA A 6 32.80 -23.34 33.13
C ALA A 6 32.10 -23.65 34.47
N PHE A 7 32.72 -24.48 35.31
CA PHE A 7 32.16 -24.83 36.62
C PHE A 7 32.03 -23.62 37.55
N ARG A 8 33.01 -22.70 37.51
CA ARG A 8 32.95 -21.44 38.28
C ARG A 8 31.82 -20.53 37.82
N LEU A 9 31.60 -20.42 36.51
CA LEU A 9 30.50 -19.61 35.95
C LEU A 9 29.14 -20.23 36.29
N PHE A 10 29.02 -21.55 36.21
CA PHE A 10 27.81 -22.28 36.61
C PHE A 10 27.46 -22.05 38.08
N GLN A 11 28.44 -22.18 38.99
CA GLN A 11 28.22 -21.88 40.41
C GLN A 11 27.80 -20.42 40.66
N LEU A 12 28.37 -19.47 39.91
CA LEU A 12 27.96 -18.07 40.04
C LEU A 12 26.51 -17.87 39.61
N TYR A 13 26.13 -18.45 38.47
CA TYR A 13 24.77 -18.39 37.96
C TYR A 13 23.78 -19.00 38.97
N ASP A 14 24.10 -20.17 39.50
CA ASP A 14 23.29 -20.85 40.51
C ASP A 14 23.14 -20.00 41.80
N ARG A 15 24.19 -19.30 42.22
CA ARG A 15 24.13 -18.35 43.34
C ARG A 15 23.27 -17.13 43.04
N LEU A 16 23.32 -16.58 41.83
CA LEU A 16 22.50 -15.45 41.39
C LEU A 16 21.02 -15.80 41.27
N LYS A 17 20.71 -17.07 41.01
CA LYS A 17 19.34 -17.57 40.97
C LYS A 17 18.71 -17.61 42.38
N HIS A 18 19.48 -18.06 43.38
CA HIS A 18 18.97 -18.25 44.74
C HIS A 18 19.16 -17.03 45.67
N ASN A 19 20.02 -16.09 45.31
CA ASN A 19 20.33 -14.90 46.12
C ASN A 19 20.23 -13.63 45.27
N THR A 20 19.96 -12.48 45.89
CA THR A 20 19.92 -11.20 45.19
C THR A 20 21.30 -10.84 44.63
N TYR A 21 21.33 -10.18 43.47
CA TYR A 21 22.56 -9.69 42.82
C TYR A 21 23.49 -8.90 43.77
N LYS A 22 22.90 -8.08 44.65
CA LYS A 22 23.65 -7.30 45.66
C LYS A 22 24.36 -8.21 46.68
N GLN A 23 23.68 -9.23 47.18
CA GLN A 23 24.24 -10.19 48.14
C GLN A 23 25.42 -10.94 47.53
N VAL A 24 25.25 -11.45 46.30
CA VAL A 24 26.34 -12.16 45.59
C VAL A 24 27.54 -11.23 45.36
N LYS A 25 27.30 -9.97 45.01
CA LYS A 25 28.36 -8.96 44.83
C LYS A 25 29.15 -8.67 46.11
N GLU A 26 28.50 -8.72 47.28
CA GLU A 26 29.13 -8.49 48.58
C GLU A 26 29.99 -9.69 49.04
N THR A 27 29.68 -10.90 48.59
CA THR A 27 30.42 -12.13 48.98
C THR A 27 31.77 -12.33 48.27
N MET A 28 32.13 -11.49 47.29
CA MET A 28 33.36 -11.65 46.53
C MET A 28 34.00 -10.31 46.14
N SER A 29 35.26 -10.34 45.69
CA SER A 29 35.93 -9.12 45.25
C SER A 29 35.27 -8.51 44.02
N LYS A 30 35.17 -7.18 44.00
CA LYS A 30 34.55 -6.40 42.92
C LYS A 30 35.07 -6.79 41.53
N SER A 31 36.38 -6.97 41.39
CA SER A 31 37.02 -7.33 40.12
C SER A 31 36.72 -8.77 39.68
N SER A 32 36.62 -9.71 40.61
CA SER A 32 36.23 -11.10 40.31
C SER A 32 34.78 -11.15 39.85
N PHE A 33 33.88 -10.47 40.57
CA PHE A 33 32.47 -10.39 40.25
C PHE A 33 32.24 -9.84 38.83
N HIS A 34 32.77 -8.65 38.51
CA HIS A 34 32.57 -8.05 37.20
C HIS A 34 33.17 -8.88 36.07
N ARG A 35 34.31 -9.54 36.28
CA ARG A 35 34.88 -10.47 35.28
C ARG A 35 33.96 -11.65 35.01
N ASN A 36 33.44 -12.29 36.04
CA ASN A 36 32.54 -13.44 35.86
C ASN A 36 31.19 -13.02 35.25
N ILE A 37 30.67 -11.83 35.60
CA ILE A 37 29.46 -11.27 34.95
C ILE A 37 29.72 -10.99 33.47
N ASN A 38 30.89 -10.42 33.12
CA ASN A 38 31.25 -10.20 31.71
C ASN A 38 31.39 -11.52 30.94
N ASP A 39 31.95 -12.56 31.58
CA ASP A 39 32.01 -13.91 31.00
C ASP A 39 30.59 -14.49 30.78
N LEU A 40 29.64 -14.27 31.69
CA LEU A 40 28.23 -14.65 31.51
C LEU A 40 27.53 -13.86 30.41
N MET A 41 27.81 -12.56 30.29
CA MET A 41 27.28 -11.74 29.20
C MET A 41 27.83 -12.16 27.83
N ALA A 42 29.10 -12.56 27.76
CA ALA A 42 29.69 -13.10 26.54
C ALA A 42 29.06 -14.43 26.08
N ILE A 43 28.39 -15.15 26.98
CA ILE A 43 27.64 -16.37 26.66
C ILE A 43 26.24 -16.05 26.08
N GLY A 44 25.73 -14.82 26.29
CA GLY A 44 24.47 -14.36 25.72
C GLY A 44 23.43 -13.87 26.74
N PHE A 45 23.75 -13.82 28.03
CA PHE A 45 22.85 -13.27 29.04
C PHE A 45 22.92 -11.74 29.07
N SER A 46 21.77 -11.06 29.13
CA SER A 46 21.76 -9.61 29.36
C SER A 46 22.07 -9.28 30.82
N LYS A 47 22.63 -8.10 31.06
CA LYS A 47 22.94 -7.65 32.42
C LYS A 47 21.70 -7.52 33.30
N ASP A 48 20.57 -7.17 32.71
CA ASP A 48 19.30 -6.98 33.43
C ASP A 48 18.70 -8.33 33.81
N GLN A 49 18.80 -9.33 32.92
CA GLN A 49 18.45 -10.72 33.23
C GLN A 49 19.24 -11.24 34.44
N LEU A 50 20.56 -11.00 34.48
CA LEU A 50 21.40 -11.44 35.61
C LEU A 50 21.10 -10.70 36.91
N GLN A 51 20.60 -9.47 36.87
CA GLN A 51 20.21 -8.71 38.07
C GLN A 51 18.86 -9.17 38.63
N ASN A 52 17.92 -9.49 37.75
CA ASN A 52 16.55 -9.91 38.10
C ASN A 52 16.39 -11.43 38.23
N LEU A 53 17.49 -12.20 38.16
CA LEU A 53 17.48 -13.66 38.16
C LEU A 53 16.92 -14.31 39.44
N HIS A 54 16.87 -13.53 40.53
CA HIS A 54 16.33 -13.93 41.84
C HIS A 54 14.81 -13.74 41.96
N LEU A 55 14.19 -13.06 40.99
CA LEU A 55 12.75 -12.89 40.91
C LEU A 55 12.20 -14.08 40.11
N ASP A 56 11.45 -14.96 40.76
CA ASP A 56 10.76 -16.08 40.09
C ASP A 56 9.67 -15.60 39.10
N GLU A 57 9.30 -14.32 39.16
CA GLU A 57 8.47 -13.66 38.13
C GLU A 57 9.31 -13.41 36.88
N GLN A 58 9.11 -14.29 35.89
CA GLN A 58 9.67 -14.17 34.54
C GLN A 58 9.46 -12.76 33.99
N VAL A 59 10.53 -11.96 33.97
CA VAL A 59 10.52 -10.68 33.25
C VAL A 59 10.26 -11.00 31.77
N PRO A 60 9.16 -10.49 31.17
CA PRO A 60 8.85 -10.81 29.79
C PRO A 60 9.98 -10.31 28.88
N LEU A 61 10.59 -11.24 28.13
CA LEU A 61 11.77 -11.00 27.28
C LEU A 61 11.51 -10.00 26.13
N GLY A 62 10.24 -9.72 25.85
CA GLY A 62 9.83 -8.73 24.88
C GLY A 62 8.35 -8.45 25.03
N THR A 63 7.98 -7.18 25.03
CA THR A 63 6.59 -6.77 24.93
C THR A 63 6.24 -6.74 23.44
N VAL A 64 5.25 -7.55 23.03
CA VAL A 64 4.70 -7.46 21.68
C VAL A 64 3.87 -6.17 21.63
N LEU A 65 4.43 -5.14 21.00
CA LEU A 65 3.70 -3.89 20.75
C LEU A 65 2.68 -4.15 19.64
N THR A 66 1.42 -4.30 20.02
CA THR A 66 0.31 -4.37 19.06
C THR A 66 -0.09 -2.95 18.70
N PHE A 67 0.29 -2.50 17.50
CA PHE A 67 -0.15 -1.22 16.97
C PHE A 67 -1.52 -1.38 16.31
N ASP A 68 -2.51 -0.66 16.81
CA ASP A 68 -3.77 -0.49 16.08
C ASP A 68 -3.59 0.62 15.05
N PHE A 69 -3.49 0.24 13.77
CA PHE A 69 -3.33 1.17 12.66
C PHE A 69 -4.62 1.92 12.32
N ASN A 70 -5.77 1.47 12.82
CA ASN A 70 -7.05 2.09 12.51
C ASN A 70 -7.32 3.35 13.35
N ASN A 71 -6.70 3.44 14.53
CA ASN A 71 -6.95 4.52 15.49
C ASN A 71 -5.69 5.32 15.82
N GLN A 72 -4.87 5.63 14.80
CA GLN A 72 -3.63 6.39 14.97
C GLN A 72 -3.79 7.91 14.86
N ARG A 73 -4.99 8.35 14.46
CA ARG A 73 -5.28 9.76 14.20
C ARG A 73 -5.95 10.35 15.44
N PRO A 74 -5.44 11.44 16.02
CA PRO A 74 -6.13 12.13 17.10
C PRO A 74 -7.50 12.67 16.61
N SER A 75 -8.41 12.97 17.54
CA SER A 75 -9.81 13.30 17.20
C SER A 75 -9.98 14.57 16.35
N ASP A 76 -8.97 15.43 16.34
CA ASP A 76 -8.87 16.67 15.57
C ASP A 76 -8.16 16.49 14.21
N TYR A 77 -7.76 15.27 13.86
CA TYR A 77 -7.12 14.99 12.59
C TYR A 77 -8.12 15.14 11.44
N VAL A 78 -7.85 16.11 10.57
CA VAL A 78 -8.52 16.27 9.28
C VAL A 78 -7.57 15.76 8.20
N GLU A 79 -7.99 14.73 7.48
CA GLU A 79 -7.21 14.21 6.36
C GLU A 79 -7.09 15.29 5.28
N PRO A 80 -5.88 15.65 4.83
CA PRO A 80 -5.73 16.64 3.78
C PRO A 80 -6.42 16.13 2.52
N ALA A 81 -7.45 16.85 2.07
CA ALA A 81 -8.05 16.60 0.78
C ALA A 81 -7.03 16.93 -0.30
N TYR A 82 -6.49 15.88 -0.94
CA TYR A 82 -5.64 16.06 -2.11
C TYR A 82 -6.52 16.44 -3.30
N GLU A 83 -6.66 17.73 -3.57
CA GLU A 83 -7.42 18.23 -4.72
C GLU A 83 -6.61 18.23 -6.04
N GLY A 84 -5.36 17.78 -6.01
CA GLY A 84 -4.37 18.26 -6.99
C GLY A 84 -4.22 17.46 -8.29
N ILE A 85 -4.51 16.15 -8.31
CA ILE A 85 -4.27 15.33 -9.52
C ILE A 85 -5.32 14.22 -9.61
N LYS A 86 -6.33 14.41 -10.47
CA LYS A 86 -7.34 13.38 -10.80
C LYS A 86 -7.11 12.79 -12.18
N THR A 87 -6.43 13.53 -13.05
CA THR A 87 -6.20 13.14 -14.45
C THR A 87 -4.73 13.36 -14.82
N GLY A 88 -4.27 12.68 -15.88
CA GLY A 88 -2.89 12.83 -16.39
C GLY A 88 -2.56 14.27 -16.80
N SER A 89 -3.56 15.07 -17.21
CA SER A 89 -3.46 16.50 -17.44
C SER A 89 -3.02 17.28 -16.21
N ASP A 90 -3.60 16.95 -15.05
CA ASP A 90 -3.35 17.65 -13.79
C ASP A 90 -1.93 17.35 -13.29
N LEU A 91 -1.47 16.10 -13.51
CA LEU A 91 -0.11 15.69 -13.20
C LEU A 91 0.90 16.43 -14.07
N LEU A 92 0.58 16.62 -15.35
CA LEU A 92 1.42 17.33 -16.30
C LEU A 92 1.46 18.84 -16.00
N ALA A 93 0.34 19.44 -15.58
CA ALA A 93 0.28 20.82 -15.09
C ALA A 93 1.14 21.00 -13.83
N TYR A 94 0.99 20.10 -12.85
CA TYR A 94 1.79 20.09 -11.63
C TYR A 94 3.30 19.96 -11.91
N LEU A 95 3.70 19.06 -12.81
CA LEU A 95 5.11 18.87 -13.21
C LEU A 95 5.70 20.08 -13.95
N LYS A 96 4.86 20.86 -14.62
CA LYS A 96 5.25 22.11 -15.28
C LYS A 96 5.26 23.33 -14.34
N GLY A 97 4.83 23.17 -13.09
CA GLY A 97 4.69 24.27 -12.13
C GLY A 97 3.46 25.15 -12.37
N GLU A 98 2.47 24.64 -13.13
CA GLU A 98 1.21 25.31 -13.42
C GLU A 98 0.12 24.84 -12.44
N SER A 99 -0.72 25.74 -11.94
CA SER A 99 -1.78 25.39 -10.98
C SER A 99 -2.87 24.53 -11.66
N PRO A 100 -3.35 23.42 -11.05
CA PRO A 100 -4.25 22.45 -11.69
C PRO A 100 -5.66 22.94 -12.08
N ALA A 101 -5.96 24.24 -12.10
CA ALA A 101 -7.36 24.71 -12.12
C ALA A 101 -7.73 25.79 -13.14
N GLU A 102 -6.81 26.39 -13.89
CA GLU A 102 -7.20 27.44 -14.84
C GLU A 102 -6.43 27.36 -16.17
N ASN A 103 -7.15 26.90 -17.21
CA ASN A 103 -6.88 27.17 -18.64
C ASN A 103 -5.80 26.34 -19.36
N VAL A 104 -5.52 25.09 -18.96
CA VAL A 104 -4.91 24.16 -19.92
C VAL A 104 -6.03 23.62 -20.79
N ALA A 105 -6.18 24.17 -22.00
CA ALA A 105 -7.07 23.60 -23.00
C ALA A 105 -6.66 22.13 -23.21
N PRO A 106 -7.58 21.16 -23.05
CA PRO A 106 -7.24 19.76 -23.26
C PRO A 106 -6.66 19.62 -24.66
N THR A 107 -5.53 18.92 -24.78
CA THR A 107 -5.00 18.66 -26.12
C THR A 107 -5.91 17.66 -26.82
N GLU A 108 -5.96 17.70 -28.15
CA GLU A 108 -6.73 16.70 -28.94
C GLU A 108 -6.35 15.26 -28.55
N LEU A 109 -5.10 15.05 -28.14
CA LEU A 109 -4.57 13.77 -27.74
C LEU A 109 -5.16 13.32 -26.38
N ASP A 110 -5.32 14.24 -25.44
CA ASP A 110 -5.96 13.97 -24.15
C ASP A 110 -7.45 13.62 -24.33
N GLU A 111 -8.14 14.32 -25.23
CA GLU A 111 -9.53 14.00 -25.60
C GLU A 111 -9.64 12.59 -26.18
N ILE A 112 -8.71 12.21 -27.08
CA ILE A 112 -8.66 10.87 -27.64
C ILE A 112 -8.40 9.82 -26.55
N TYR A 113 -7.47 10.08 -25.61
CA TYR A 113 -7.21 9.15 -24.49
C TYR A 113 -8.45 8.94 -23.62
N ASN A 114 -9.12 10.03 -23.25
CA ASN A 114 -10.35 9.98 -22.46
C ASN A 114 -11.46 9.23 -23.20
N ALA A 115 -11.60 9.47 -24.51
CA ALA A 115 -12.59 8.77 -25.33
C ALA A 115 -12.29 7.26 -25.45
N LEU A 116 -11.01 6.88 -25.59
CA LEU A 116 -10.59 5.47 -25.61
C LEU A 116 -10.86 4.77 -24.28
N GLU A 117 -10.53 5.41 -23.16
CA GLU A 117 -10.76 4.87 -21.81
C GLU A 117 -12.25 4.64 -21.55
N ASN A 118 -13.11 5.60 -21.92
CA ASN A 118 -14.55 5.48 -21.80
C ASN A 118 -15.11 4.25 -22.52
N VAL A 119 -14.52 3.90 -23.66
CA VAL A 119 -14.92 2.74 -24.46
C VAL A 119 -14.13 1.47 -24.08
N GLY A 120 -13.20 1.56 -23.14
CA GLY A 120 -12.38 0.44 -22.68
C GLY A 120 -11.32 0.00 -23.70
N MET A 121 -10.93 0.89 -24.63
CA MET A 121 -9.93 0.60 -25.64
C MET A 121 -8.52 1.00 -25.16
N PRO A 122 -7.48 0.24 -25.57
CA PRO A 122 -6.10 0.56 -25.24
C PRO A 122 -5.64 1.95 -25.71
N PRO A 123 -4.79 2.64 -24.92
CA PRO A 123 -4.32 3.99 -25.23
C PRO A 123 -3.38 4.04 -26.44
N PHE A 124 -2.72 2.95 -26.82
CA PHE A 124 -1.78 2.96 -27.95
C PHE A 124 -2.42 3.29 -29.31
N TYR A 125 -3.76 3.20 -29.42
CA TYR A 125 -4.50 3.63 -30.60
C TYR A 125 -4.57 5.15 -30.78
N ALA A 126 -4.29 5.92 -29.73
CA ALA A 126 -4.46 7.38 -29.74
C ALA A 126 -3.68 8.06 -30.86
N ARG A 127 -2.43 7.64 -31.09
CA ARG A 127 -1.57 8.23 -32.15
C ARG A 127 -2.07 7.95 -33.56
N ALA A 128 -2.65 6.78 -33.79
CA ALA A 128 -3.24 6.44 -35.09
C ALA A 128 -4.48 7.30 -35.35
N LEU A 129 -5.33 7.45 -34.33
CA LEU A 129 -6.55 8.25 -34.40
C LEU A 129 -6.27 9.75 -34.54
N GLN A 130 -5.27 10.27 -33.82
CA GLN A 130 -4.78 11.65 -33.97
C GLN A 130 -4.31 11.92 -35.40
N ALA A 131 -3.67 10.94 -36.05
CA ALA A 131 -3.25 11.05 -37.44
C ALA A 131 -4.39 10.88 -38.47
N GLY A 132 -5.65 10.81 -38.03
CA GLY A 132 -6.82 10.62 -38.89
C GLY A 132 -6.92 9.22 -39.51
N ARG A 133 -6.12 8.26 -39.03
CA ARG A 133 -6.16 6.87 -39.52
C ARG A 133 -7.24 6.09 -38.80
N GLU A 134 -7.98 5.27 -39.55
CA GLU A 134 -8.87 4.30 -38.94
C GLU A 134 -8.06 3.23 -38.22
N VAL A 135 -8.51 2.83 -37.04
CA VAL A 135 -7.97 1.69 -36.31
C VAL A 135 -8.91 0.51 -36.56
N ARG A 136 -8.38 -0.56 -37.16
CA ARG A 136 -9.14 -1.78 -37.41
C ARG A 136 -9.19 -2.61 -36.13
N LEU A 137 -10.41 -2.90 -35.67
CA LEU A 137 -10.66 -3.72 -34.49
C LEU A 137 -10.89 -5.19 -34.88
N ASN A 138 -11.67 -5.40 -35.95
CA ASN A 138 -11.89 -6.71 -36.56
C ASN A 138 -12.21 -6.54 -38.07
N GLU A 139 -12.54 -7.64 -38.76
CA GLU A 139 -12.85 -7.63 -40.20
C GLU A 139 -14.06 -6.78 -40.61
N HIS A 140 -14.94 -6.45 -39.65
CA HIS A 140 -16.21 -5.78 -39.92
C HIS A 140 -16.36 -4.45 -39.16
N LYS A 141 -15.40 -4.08 -38.32
CA LYS A 141 -15.46 -2.93 -37.42
C LYS A 141 -14.11 -2.24 -37.35
N SER A 142 -14.13 -0.95 -37.64
CA SER A 142 -13.05 0.00 -37.43
C SER A 142 -13.55 1.17 -36.59
N VAL A 143 -12.61 1.89 -36.00
CA VAL A 143 -12.89 3.13 -35.25
C VAL A 143 -12.09 4.28 -35.86
N SER A 144 -12.73 5.43 -35.98
CA SER A 144 -12.11 6.70 -36.36
C SER A 144 -12.46 7.77 -35.32
N PHE A 145 -11.54 8.71 -35.12
CA PHE A 145 -11.80 9.91 -34.34
C PHE A 145 -12.32 10.99 -35.29
N VAL A 146 -13.48 11.56 -34.98
CA VAL A 146 -14.15 12.55 -35.82
C VAL A 146 -14.23 13.87 -35.07
N LEU A 147 -13.70 14.91 -35.70
CA LEU A 147 -13.85 16.31 -35.32
C LEU A 147 -15.00 16.92 -36.12
N TRP A 148 -15.98 17.47 -35.44
CA TRP A 148 -17.14 18.11 -36.05
C TRP A 148 -16.89 19.61 -36.24
N HIS A 149 -17.68 20.24 -37.11
CA HIS A 149 -17.54 21.68 -37.40
C HIS A 149 -17.85 22.58 -36.19
N ASP A 150 -18.56 22.06 -35.19
CA ASP A 150 -18.89 22.74 -33.95
C ASP A 150 -17.76 22.67 -32.91
N GLY A 151 -16.63 22.03 -33.27
CA GLY A 151 -15.49 21.83 -32.38
C GLY A 151 -15.64 20.63 -31.45
N THR A 152 -16.74 19.87 -31.53
CA THR A 152 -16.89 18.65 -30.73
C THR A 152 -16.14 17.48 -31.36
N SER A 153 -15.66 16.56 -30.51
CA SER A 153 -14.89 15.40 -30.93
C SER A 153 -15.49 14.11 -30.37
N ASN A 154 -15.56 13.06 -31.19
CA ASN A 154 -16.14 11.77 -30.78
C ASN A 154 -15.49 10.58 -31.51
N LEU A 155 -15.46 9.42 -30.85
CA LEU A 155 -15.11 8.16 -31.50
C LEU A 155 -16.32 7.59 -32.25
N VAL A 156 -16.13 7.30 -33.54
CA VAL A 156 -17.15 6.71 -34.40
C VAL A 156 -16.71 5.32 -34.83
N PHE A 157 -17.55 4.33 -34.56
CA PHE A 157 -17.35 2.96 -35.03
C PHE A 157 -18.07 2.79 -36.35
N HIS A 158 -17.39 2.21 -37.34
CA HIS A 158 -17.91 2.03 -38.68
C HIS A 158 -17.36 0.78 -39.35
N LYS A 159 -17.85 0.45 -40.55
CA LYS A 159 -17.30 -0.63 -41.35
C LYS A 159 -15.92 -0.22 -41.90
N PRO A 160 -14.92 -1.13 -41.97
CA PRO A 160 -13.63 -0.81 -42.58
C PRO A 160 -13.79 -0.25 -43.98
N ASN A 161 -13.07 0.84 -44.28
CA ASN A 161 -13.15 1.60 -45.53
C ASN A 161 -14.49 2.29 -45.86
N ASP A 162 -15.55 2.10 -45.06
CA ASP A 162 -16.84 2.77 -45.23
C ASP A 162 -17.26 3.47 -43.94
N LYS A 163 -16.98 4.78 -43.89
CA LYS A 163 -17.20 5.63 -42.71
C LYS A 163 -18.67 6.03 -42.51
N ASN A 164 -19.53 5.79 -43.51
CA ASN A 164 -20.93 6.21 -43.45
C ASN A 164 -21.79 5.25 -42.63
N VAL A 165 -21.41 3.97 -42.59
CA VAL A 165 -22.13 2.93 -41.86
C VAL A 165 -21.71 2.95 -40.40
N ARG A 166 -22.53 3.54 -39.52
CA ARG A 166 -22.27 3.60 -38.07
C ARG A 166 -22.59 2.26 -37.40
N LEU A 167 -21.67 1.80 -36.56
CA LEU A 167 -21.81 0.59 -35.74
C LEU A 167 -21.85 0.96 -34.26
N ALA A 168 -22.41 0.07 -33.43
CA ALA A 168 -22.41 0.27 -31.99
C ALA A 168 -20.99 0.15 -31.40
N PRO A 169 -20.65 0.99 -30.40
CA PRO A 169 -19.40 0.88 -29.67
C PRO A 169 -19.31 -0.48 -28.96
N PRO A 170 -18.09 -1.00 -28.71
CA PRO A 170 -17.92 -2.19 -27.88
C PRO A 170 -18.42 -1.89 -26.46
N ILE A 171 -19.06 -2.89 -25.84
CA ILE A 171 -19.55 -2.80 -24.46
C ILE A 171 -18.32 -2.77 -23.55
N ASN A 172 -18.18 -1.72 -22.74
CA ASN A 172 -17.09 -1.62 -21.78
C ASN A 172 -17.44 -2.47 -20.53
N PRO A 173 -16.71 -3.58 -20.25
CA PRO A 173 -17.01 -4.45 -19.12
C PRO A 173 -16.73 -3.79 -17.76
N LYS A 174 -16.00 -2.65 -17.71
CA LYS A 174 -15.74 -1.90 -16.48
C LYS A 174 -16.87 -0.93 -16.10
N LYS A 175 -17.86 -0.73 -16.98
CA LYS A 175 -19.00 0.18 -16.75
C LYS A 175 -20.30 -0.57 -16.40
N THR A 176 -20.29 -1.90 -16.54
CA THR A 176 -21.35 -2.80 -16.06
C THR A 176 -21.05 -3.17 -14.61
N ASP A 177 -21.32 -2.26 -13.68
CA ASP A 177 -21.74 -2.55 -12.30
C ASP A 177 -22.05 -1.25 -11.57
N SER A 178 -23.26 -0.77 -11.78
CA SER A 178 -23.98 0.03 -10.80
C SER A 178 -25.46 -0.27 -10.96
N PRO A 179 -25.97 -1.39 -10.41
CA PRO A 179 -27.39 -1.49 -10.18
C PRO A 179 -27.71 -0.48 -9.06
N SER A 180 -28.17 0.71 -9.46
CA SER A 180 -29.00 1.56 -8.61
C SER A 180 -30.32 0.83 -8.35
N GLY A 181 -30.27 -0.18 -7.49
CA GLY A 181 -31.40 -0.99 -7.07
C GLY A 181 -31.20 -1.32 -5.60
N LYS A 182 -31.96 -0.64 -4.74
CA LYS A 182 -32.03 -0.88 -3.29
C LYS A 182 -32.11 -2.40 -3.04
N MET A 183 -31.08 -2.99 -2.47
CA MET A 183 -31.18 -4.36 -1.96
C MET A 183 -32.05 -4.34 -0.70
N SER A 184 -33.33 -4.68 -0.84
CA SER A 184 -34.18 -5.01 0.31
C SER A 184 -33.97 -6.48 0.67
N PHE A 185 -33.37 -6.73 1.83
CA PHE A 185 -33.31 -8.06 2.44
C PHE A 185 -34.71 -8.42 2.97
N GLN A 186 -35.54 -9.03 2.12
CA GLN A 186 -36.79 -9.66 2.55
C GLN A 186 -36.48 -11.02 3.17
N GLN A 187 -36.38 -11.02 4.50
CA GLN A 187 -37.22 -11.81 5.41
C GLN A 187 -37.67 -13.19 4.86
N TRP A 188 -36.94 -14.25 5.22
CA TRP A 188 -37.49 -15.61 5.23
C TRP A 188 -37.85 -15.99 6.67
N SER A 189 -39.11 -15.73 7.01
CA SER A 189 -39.81 -16.42 8.08
C SER A 189 -40.85 -17.35 7.44
N GLY A 190 -40.72 -18.64 7.73
CA GLY A 190 -41.82 -19.61 7.67
C GLY A 190 -42.04 -20.33 6.35
N ASN A 191 -41.74 -21.62 6.34
CA ASN A 191 -42.78 -22.60 6.05
C ASN A 191 -42.54 -23.87 6.87
N ALA A 192 -43.67 -24.47 7.24
CA ALA A 192 -43.93 -25.48 8.27
C ALA A 192 -43.13 -26.79 8.18
#